data_AF-A0A821MI08-F1
#
_entry.id   AF-A0A821MI08-F1
#
_cell.length_a   1.000
_cell.length_b   1.000
_cell.length_c   1.000
_cell.angle_alpha   90.00
_cell.angle_beta   90.00
_cell.angle_gamma   90.00
#
_symmetry.space_group_name_H-M   'P 1'
#
loop_
_entity.id
_entity.type
_entity.pdbx_description
1 polymer ?
#
loop_
_entity_poly.entity_id
_entity_poly.type
_entity_poly.pdbx_seq_one_letter_code
_entity_poly.pdbx_strand_id
1 'polypeptide(L)'
;MKAPTTGISRFLDQLIRPLFYKHVRSTTIFDGSDLIHRLIDYVARGRLKSSTLFCTFDIIDLYTMLPQEESLNVLCEFLIEHGYRKIDGIPIDAIRRLACLVLTENVFVDGSKIYRQILGGAMGSPFTFTLANIFMWKWEKELLSQLSDVVEIYGR
;
A
#
# COMPACT_ATOMS: atom_id res chain seq x y z
N MET A 1 6.03 -15.09 -20.65
CA MET A 1 7.24 -15.37 -19.85
C MET A 1 6.98 -14.85 -18.44
N LYS A 2 7.09 -15.65 -17.37
CA LYS A 2 6.95 -15.17 -15.99
C LYS A 2 8.27 -14.51 -15.58
N ALA A 3 8.25 -13.30 -15.05
CA ALA A 3 9.46 -12.62 -14.59
C ALA A 3 10.14 -13.46 -13.48
N PRO A 4 11.48 -13.47 -13.37
CA PRO A 4 12.20 -14.29 -12.38
C PRO A 4 11.74 -14.05 -10.93
N THR A 5 11.34 -12.81 -10.62
CA THR A 5 10.89 -12.38 -9.30
C THR A 5 9.43 -12.71 -8.98
N THR A 6 8.67 -13.28 -9.92
CA THR A 6 7.22 -13.55 -9.74
C THR A 6 6.94 -14.43 -8.52
N GLY A 7 7.79 -15.44 -8.27
CA GLY A 7 7.64 -16.33 -7.12
C GLY A 7 7.84 -15.59 -5.79
N ILE A 8 8.87 -14.75 -5.73
CA ILE A 8 9.21 -13.96 -4.54
C ILE A 8 8.14 -12.90 -4.29
N SER A 9 7.66 -12.23 -5.35
CA SER A 9 6.55 -11.28 -5.27
C SER A 9 5.28 -11.93 -4.69
N ARG A 10 4.89 -13.11 -5.18
CA ARG A 10 3.73 -13.82 -4.63
C ARG A 10 3.94 -14.21 -3.18
N PHE A 11 5.13 -14.71 -2.84
CA PHE A 11 5.47 -15.09 -1.47
C PHE A 11 5.37 -13.89 -0.50
N LEU A 12 5.98 -12.76 -0.84
CA LEU A 12 5.93 -11.55 -0.03
C LEU A 12 4.50 -11.01 0.10
N ASP A 13 3.72 -11.03 -0.98
CA ASP A 13 2.31 -10.62 -0.94
C ASP A 13 1.50 -11.48 0.04
N GLN A 14 1.62 -12.81 -0.05
CA GLN A 14 0.93 -13.74 0.85
C GLN A 14 1.34 -13.54 2.32
N LEU A 15 2.59 -13.19 2.56
CA LEU A 15 3.14 -12.96 3.90
C LEU A 15 2.66 -11.63 4.50
N ILE A 16 2.66 -10.55 3.71
CA ILE A 16 2.52 -9.18 4.22
C ILE A 16 1.08 -8.67 4.11
N ARG A 17 0.36 -8.99 3.04
CA ARG A 17 -1.00 -8.47 2.79
C ARG A 17 -2.00 -8.77 3.91
N PRO A 18 -2.02 -9.96 4.53
CA PRO A 18 -2.90 -10.21 5.67
C PRO A 18 -2.60 -9.31 6.86
N LEU A 19 -1.32 -9.02 7.12
CA LEU A 19 -0.90 -8.12 8.20
C LEU A 19 -1.30 -6.69 7.91
N PHE A 20 -1.16 -6.26 6.66
CA PHE A 20 -1.62 -4.96 6.21
C PHE A 20 -3.11 -4.77 6.48
N TYR A 21 -3.96 -5.68 6.02
CA TYR A 21 -5.41 -5.57 6.24
C TYR A 21 -5.80 -5.68 7.71
N LYS A 22 -5.06 -6.46 8.50
CA LYS A 22 -5.28 -6.54 9.95
C LYS A 22 -5.13 -5.18 10.64
N HIS A 23 -4.15 -4.38 10.23
CA HIS A 23 -3.80 -3.14 10.93
C HIS A 23 -4.41 -1.89 10.31
N VAL A 24 -4.71 -1.89 9.01
CA VAL A 24 -5.18 -0.71 8.28
C VAL A 24 -6.67 -0.80 7.90
N ARG A 25 -7.43 -1.72 8.52
CA ARG A 25 -8.87 -1.90 8.25
C ARG A 25 -9.70 -0.64 8.49
N SER A 26 -9.38 0.14 9.51
CA SER A 26 -10.13 1.35 9.88
C SER A 26 -10.12 2.39 8.76
N THR A 27 -8.99 2.57 8.07
CA THR A 27 -8.85 3.58 7.01
C THR A 27 -9.00 3.02 5.59
N THR A 28 -9.10 1.69 5.40
CA THR A 28 -9.30 1.09 4.07
C THR A 28 -10.77 0.81 3.77
N ILE A 29 -11.24 1.26 2.60
CA ILE A 29 -12.51 0.87 1.99
C ILE A 29 -12.24 -0.31 1.05
N PHE A 30 -12.95 -1.42 1.24
CA PHE A 30 -12.69 -2.65 0.47
C PHE A 30 -13.50 -2.71 -0.81
N ASP A 31 -14.73 -2.22 -0.76
CA ASP A 31 -15.68 -2.25 -1.86
C ASP A 31 -16.79 -1.20 -1.67
N GLY A 32 -17.66 -1.08 -2.66
CA GLY A 32 -18.78 -0.15 -2.62
C GLY A 32 -19.78 -0.45 -1.51
N SER A 33 -19.95 -1.71 -1.10
CA SER A 33 -20.83 -2.08 0.00
C SER A 33 -20.26 -1.61 1.35
N ASP A 34 -18.96 -1.78 1.58
CA ASP A 34 -18.24 -1.26 2.74
C ASP A 34 -18.36 0.27 2.82
N LEU A 35 -18.21 0.98 1.69
CA LEU A 35 -18.40 2.42 1.63
C LEU A 35 -19.84 2.82 2.01
N ILE A 36 -20.86 2.17 1.44
CA ILE A 36 -22.26 2.47 1.73
C ILE A 36 -22.57 2.23 3.21
N HIS A 37 -22.14 1.10 3.79
CA HIS A 37 -22.35 0.82 5.21
C HIS A 37 -21.71 1.89 6.09
N ARG A 38 -20.48 2.30 5.78
CA ARG A 38 -19.81 3.40 6.49
C ARG A 38 -20.62 4.69 6.38
N LEU A 39 -21.08 5.08 5.19
CA LEU A 39 -21.93 6.27 4.94
C LEU A 39 -23.21 6.26 5.76
N ILE A 40 -23.90 5.13 5.83
CA ILE A 40 -25.10 4.97 6.67
C ILE A 40 -24.75 5.20 8.15
N ASP A 41 -23.67 4.60 8.64
CA ASP A 41 -23.23 4.77 10.04
C ASP A 41 -22.88 6.23 10.37
N TYR A 42 -22.27 6.95 9.44
CA TYR A 42 -21.91 8.36 9.63
C TYR A 42 -23.12 9.28 9.69
N VAL A 43 -24.11 9.03 8.84
CA VAL A 43 -25.41 9.71 8.89
C VAL A 43 -26.14 9.38 10.19
N ALA A 44 -26.19 8.09 10.58
CA ALA A 44 -26.84 7.64 11.80
C ALA A 44 -26.21 8.26 13.07
N ARG A 45 -24.91 8.56 13.03
CA ARG A 45 -24.18 9.26 14.12
C ARG A 45 -24.34 10.78 14.09
N GLY A 46 -25.14 11.33 13.18
CA GLY A 46 -25.37 12.78 13.06
C GLY A 46 -24.14 13.59 12.66
N ARG A 47 -23.15 12.94 12.02
CA ARG A 47 -21.90 13.61 11.60
C ARG A 47 -22.04 14.37 10.29
N LEU A 48 -22.97 13.95 9.43
CA LEU A 48 -23.31 14.66 8.20
C LEU A 48 -24.07 15.96 8.54
N LYS A 49 -23.39 17.09 8.39
CA LYS A 49 -23.94 18.44 8.60
C LYS A 49 -24.15 19.13 7.26
N SER A 50 -24.97 20.18 7.24
CA SER A 50 -25.12 21.04 6.05
C SER A 50 -23.82 21.72 5.60
N SER A 51 -22.84 21.84 6.51
CA SER A 51 -21.50 22.37 6.24
C SER A 51 -20.47 21.31 5.83
N THR A 52 -20.85 20.03 5.77
CA THR A 52 -19.93 18.94 5.40
C THR A 52 -19.60 19.03 3.91
N LEU A 53 -18.30 19.06 3.59
CA LEU A 53 -17.80 19.00 2.22
C LEU A 53 -17.16 17.64 1.96
N PHE A 54 -17.53 17.02 0.85
CA PHE A 54 -16.88 15.81 0.38
C PHE A 54 -15.72 16.19 -0.54
N CYS A 55 -14.52 15.71 -0.21
CA CYS A 55 -13.33 15.85 -1.02
C CYS A 55 -12.83 14.45 -1.40
N THR A 56 -12.41 14.30 -2.66
CA THR A 56 -11.81 13.07 -3.17
C THR A 56 -10.45 13.41 -3.78
N PHE A 57 -9.45 12.60 -3.48
CA PHE A 57 -8.12 12.69 -4.08
C PHE A 57 -7.95 11.48 -5.00
N ASP A 58 -7.58 11.73 -6.25
CA ASP A 58 -7.21 10.69 -7.20
C ASP A 58 -5.69 10.64 -7.32
N ILE A 59 -5.12 9.44 -7.15
CA ILE A 59 -3.67 9.23 -7.17
C ILE A 59 -3.32 8.53 -8.48
N ILE A 60 -2.66 9.29 -9.35
CA ILE A 60 -2.21 8.81 -10.65
C ILE A 60 -0.93 7.98 -10.55
N ASP A 61 -0.84 6.92 -11.35
CA ASP A 61 0.38 6.12 -11.58
C ASP A 61 1.08 5.59 -10.31
N LEU A 62 0.32 5.36 -9.23
CA LEU A 62 0.84 4.98 -7.91
C LEU A 62 1.89 3.86 -8.01
N TYR A 63 1.57 2.74 -8.66
CA TYR A 63 2.48 1.59 -8.73
C TYR A 63 3.76 1.85 -9.52
N THR A 64 3.66 2.57 -10.63
CA THR A 64 4.78 2.84 -11.54
C THR A 64 5.67 3.99 -11.07
N MET A 65 5.19 4.79 -10.11
CA MET A 65 5.89 5.96 -9.59
C MET A 65 6.35 5.80 -8.14
N LEU A 66 6.17 4.63 -7.50
CA LEU A 66 6.70 4.39 -6.16
C LEU A 66 8.22 4.66 -6.09
N PRO A 67 8.69 5.54 -5.18
CA PRO A 67 10.11 5.68 -4.92
C PRO A 67 10.62 4.40 -4.26
N GLN A 68 11.46 3.63 -4.96
CA GLN A 68 11.76 2.24 -4.58
C GLN A 68 12.40 2.13 -3.19
N GLU A 69 13.47 2.88 -2.91
CA GLU A 69 14.17 2.80 -1.62
C GLU A 69 13.31 3.31 -0.46
N GLU A 70 12.57 4.40 -0.68
CA GLU A 70 11.62 4.91 0.32
C GLU A 70 10.52 3.90 0.61
N SER A 71 9.97 3.26 -0.42
CA SER A 71 8.95 2.21 -0.25
C SER A 71 9.46 1.04 0.56
N LEU A 72 10.72 0.65 0.39
CA LEU A 72 11.36 -0.40 1.21
C LEU A 72 11.51 0.02 2.67
N ASN A 73 11.85 1.30 2.92
CA ASN A 73 11.94 1.85 4.27
C ASN A 73 10.56 1.91 4.92
N VAL A 74 9.54 2.41 4.22
CA VAL A 74 8.16 2.48 4.69
C VAL A 74 7.61 1.08 5.00
N LEU A 75 7.95 0.07 4.20
CA LEU A 75 7.61 -1.33 4.53
C LEU A 75 8.19 -1.76 5.88
N CYS A 76 9.48 -1.46 6.12
CA CYS A 76 10.13 -1.81 7.37
C CYS A 76 9.53 -1.04 8.54
N GLU A 77 9.27 0.26 8.37
CA GLU A 77 8.60 1.10 9.36
C GLU A 77 7.22 0.55 9.71
N PHE A 78 6.40 0.22 8.71
CA PHE A 78 5.09 -0.40 8.91
C PHE A 78 5.18 -1.66 9.77
N LEU A 79 6.09 -2.57 9.43
CA LEU A 79 6.27 -3.82 10.17
C LEU A 79 6.75 -3.57 11.61
N ILE A 80 7.73 -2.69 11.81
CA ILE A 80 8.28 -2.37 13.13
C ILE A 80 7.24 -1.68 14.02
N GLU A 81 6.49 -0.72 13.46
CA GLU A 81 5.46 0.03 14.17
C GLU A 81 4.36 -0.89 14.72
N HIS A 82 4.03 -1.96 14.00
CA HIS A 82 3.04 -2.95 14.41
C HIS A 82 3.63 -4.12 15.21
N GLY A 83 4.85 -3.97 15.74
CA GLY A 83 5.48 -4.89 16.66
C GLY A 83 6.12 -6.12 16.01
N TYR A 84 6.25 -6.16 14.68
CA TYR A 84 6.94 -7.25 14.01
C TYR A 84 8.45 -7.03 14.05
N ARG A 85 9.19 -8.10 14.38
CA ARG A 85 10.65 -8.21 14.17
C ARG A 85 11.00 -9.33 13.19
N LYS A 86 10.07 -10.28 13.06
CA LYS A 86 10.08 -11.40 12.13
C LYS A 86 8.64 -11.76 11.76
N ILE A 87 8.45 -12.32 10.57
CA ILE A 87 7.16 -12.83 10.10
C ILE A 87 7.40 -14.28 9.67
N ASP A 88 6.69 -15.23 10.27
CA ASP A 88 6.89 -16.67 10.04
C ASP A 88 8.37 -17.12 10.15
N GLY A 89 9.08 -16.53 11.12
CA GLY A 89 10.50 -16.81 11.35
C GLY A 89 11.47 -16.00 10.47
N ILE A 90 10.97 -15.25 9.49
CA ILE A 90 11.79 -14.48 8.55
C ILE A 90 12.06 -13.08 9.12
N PRO A 91 13.33 -12.68 9.33
CA PRO A 91 13.68 -11.34 9.82
C PRO A 91 13.28 -10.23 8.85
N ILE A 92 12.97 -9.04 9.37
CA ILE A 92 12.61 -7.87 8.54
C ILE A 92 13.68 -7.53 7.51
N ASP A 93 14.98 -7.65 7.84
CA ASP A 93 16.05 -7.38 6.87
C ASP A 93 16.00 -8.35 5.68
N ALA A 94 15.70 -9.64 5.92
CA ALA A 94 15.51 -10.61 4.84
C ALA A 94 14.29 -10.27 3.99
N ILE A 95 13.18 -9.84 4.61
CA ILE A 95 11.98 -9.36 3.90
C ILE A 95 12.31 -8.15 3.03
N ARG A 96 13.03 -7.16 3.57
CA ARG A 96 13.48 -5.97 2.83
C ARG A 96 14.35 -6.35 1.64
N ARG A 97 15.29 -7.29 1.79
CA ARG A 97 16.15 -7.77 0.70
C ARG A 97 15.37 -8.47 -0.40
N LEU A 98 14.40 -9.31 -0.04
CA LEU A 98 13.51 -9.97 -1.00
C LEU A 98 12.64 -8.93 -1.73
N ALA A 99 12.12 -7.95 -1.00
CA ALA A 99 11.32 -6.86 -1.57
C ALA A 99 12.15 -6.02 -2.54
N CYS A 100 13.39 -5.68 -2.17
CA CYS A 100 14.35 -4.98 -3.01
C CYS A 100 14.54 -5.73 -4.33
N LEU A 101 14.79 -7.04 -4.28
CA LEU A 101 14.96 -7.88 -5.46
C LEU A 101 13.73 -7.83 -6.38
N VAL A 102 12.51 -7.85 -5.82
CA VAL A 102 11.27 -7.74 -6.62
C VAL A 102 11.16 -6.40 -7.34
N LEU A 103 11.62 -5.30 -6.74
CA LEU A 103 11.56 -3.96 -7.34
C LEU A 103 12.67 -3.72 -8.36
N THR A 104 13.89 -4.19 -8.09
CA THR A 104 15.07 -3.88 -8.92
C THR A 104 15.25 -4.85 -10.08
N GLU A 105 14.88 -6.12 -9.92
CA GLU A 105 15.02 -7.16 -10.96
C GLU A 105 13.74 -7.33 -11.79
N ASN A 106 13.05 -6.22 -11.99
CA ASN A 106 11.88 -6.17 -12.84
C ASN A 106 12.27 -5.83 -14.28
N VAL A 107 12.25 -6.86 -15.13
CA VAL A 107 12.66 -6.79 -16.53
C VAL A 107 11.50 -7.21 -17.42
N PHE A 108 11.26 -6.44 -18.49
CA PHE A 108 10.24 -6.73 -19.50
C PHE A 108 10.82 -6.61 -20.90
N VAL A 109 10.13 -7.22 -21.87
CA VAL A 109 10.52 -7.26 -23.27
C VAL A 109 9.48 -6.49 -24.07
N ASP A 110 9.96 -5.58 -24.92
CA ASP A 110 9.14 -4.92 -25.94
C ASP A 110 9.83 -5.05 -27.29
N GLY A 111 9.18 -5.78 -28.20
CA GLY A 111 9.77 -6.23 -29.47
C GLY A 111 11.04 -7.06 -29.25
N SER A 112 12.16 -6.57 -29.80
CA SER A 112 13.48 -7.21 -29.67
C SER A 112 14.37 -6.57 -28.59
N LYS A 113 13.80 -5.69 -27.75
CA LYS A 113 14.53 -4.95 -26.72
C LYS A 113 14.13 -5.42 -25.33
N ILE A 114 15.11 -5.45 -24.44
CA ILE A 114 14.94 -5.80 -23.02
C ILE A 114 15.09 -4.52 -22.21
N TYR A 115 14.11 -4.25 -21.35
CA TYR A 115 14.03 -3.07 -20.51
C TYR A 115 14.01 -3.48 -19.04
N ARG A 116 14.71 -2.72 -18.20
CA ARG A 116 14.62 -2.84 -16.74
C ARG A 116 13.91 -1.61 -16.19
N GLN A 117 12.88 -1.81 -15.38
CA GLN A 117 12.19 -0.72 -14.72
C GLN A 117 13.07 -0.17 -13.59
N ILE A 118 13.30 1.16 -13.60
CA ILE A 118 14.19 1.85 -12.65
C ILE A 118 13.43 2.64 -11.57
N LEU A 119 12.11 2.75 -11.70
CA LEU A 119 11.22 3.48 -10.81
C LEU A 119 9.92 2.70 -10.65
N GLY A 120 9.32 2.75 -9.46
CA GLY A 120 8.10 2.01 -9.17
C GLY A 120 8.30 0.50 -9.10
N GLY A 121 7.19 -0.23 -9.21
CA GLY A 121 7.20 -1.68 -9.37
C GLY A 121 6.44 -2.13 -10.63
N ALA A 122 6.57 -3.42 -10.95
CA ALA A 122 5.88 -4.00 -12.09
C ALA A 122 4.36 -3.91 -11.91
N MET A 123 3.66 -3.36 -12.91
CA MET A 123 2.21 -3.52 -12.96
C MET A 123 1.85 -5.01 -13.03
N GLY A 124 0.91 -5.43 -12.17
CA GLY A 124 0.50 -6.82 -12.04
C GLY A 124 1.37 -7.69 -11.12
N SER A 125 2.45 -7.14 -10.53
CA SER A 125 3.18 -7.81 -9.44
C SER A 125 2.33 -7.80 -8.16
N PRO A 126 1.99 -8.98 -7.59
CA PRO A 126 1.19 -9.05 -6.36
C PRO A 126 1.80 -8.24 -5.20
N PHE A 127 3.11 -8.34 -5.00
CA PHE A 127 3.78 -7.60 -3.94
C PHE A 127 3.77 -6.08 -4.17
N THR A 128 3.89 -5.62 -5.42
CA THR A 128 3.86 -4.19 -5.72
C THR A 128 2.52 -3.57 -5.33
N PHE A 129 1.42 -4.30 -5.48
CA PHE A 129 0.11 -3.88 -5.00
C PHE A 129 0.09 -3.66 -3.48
N THR A 130 0.57 -4.65 -2.73
CA THR A 130 0.62 -4.58 -1.26
C THR A 130 1.56 -3.48 -0.78
N LEU A 131 2.73 -3.33 -1.42
CA LEU A 131 3.70 -2.30 -1.10
C LEU A 131 3.16 -0.88 -1.32
N ALA A 132 2.46 -0.65 -2.44
CA ALA A 132 1.83 0.63 -2.71
C ALA A 132 0.79 1.02 -1.67
N ASN A 133 -0.03 0.07 -1.22
CA ASN A 133 -1.00 0.31 -0.17
C ASN A 133 -0.32 0.63 1.18
N ILE A 134 0.80 0.00 1.49
CA ILE A 134 1.63 0.32 2.66
C ILE A 134 2.25 1.71 2.53
N PHE A 135 2.72 2.09 1.35
CA PHE A 135 3.21 3.44 1.08
C PHE A 135 2.11 4.48 1.32
N MET A 136 0.91 4.21 0.81
CA MET A 136 -0.26 5.08 1.01
C MET A 136 -0.69 5.18 2.48
N TRP A 137 -0.53 4.12 3.26
CA TRP A 137 -0.77 4.17 4.70
C TRP A 137 0.15 5.19 5.39
N LYS A 138 1.43 5.24 5.02
CA LYS A 138 2.36 6.22 5.58
C LYS A 138 2.00 7.64 5.14
N TRP A 139 1.76 7.83 3.85
CA TRP A 139 1.37 9.12 3.29
C TRP A 139 0.09 9.67 3.94
N GLU A 140 -0.93 8.82 4.11
CA GLU A 140 -2.19 9.16 4.79
C GLU A 140 -1.95 9.58 6.24
N LYS A 141 -1.12 8.83 6.97
CA LYS A 141 -0.77 9.15 8.36
C LYS A 141 -0.07 10.50 8.50
N GLU A 142 0.83 10.83 7.58
CA GLU A 142 1.52 12.11 7.56
C GLU A 142 0.58 13.25 7.19
N LEU A 143 -0.28 13.07 6.18
CA LEU A 143 -1.31 14.04 5.82
C LEU A 143 -2.23 14.34 7.02
N LEU A 144 -2.72 13.30 7.70
CA LEU A 144 -3.57 13.44 8.90
C LEU A 144 -2.89 14.18 10.04
N SER A 145 -1.57 14.00 10.22
CA SER A 145 -0.84 14.72 11.25
C SER A 145 -0.76 16.24 11.00
N GLN A 146 -0.94 16.67 9.74
CA GLN A 146 -0.91 18.07 9.33
C GLN A 146 -2.31 18.71 9.30
N LEU A 147 -3.35 17.91 9.08
CA LEU A 147 -4.74 18.36 9.07
C LEU A 147 -5.28 18.33 10.51
N SER A 148 -5.41 19.50 11.14
CA SER A 148 -6.00 19.67 12.49
C SER A 148 -7.39 19.02 12.64
N ASP A 149 -7.84 18.82 13.89
CA ASP A 149 -9.05 18.13 14.43
C ASP A 149 -10.40 18.20 13.67
N VAL A 150 -10.51 18.97 12.59
CA VAL A 150 -11.74 19.22 11.82
C VAL A 150 -11.91 18.28 10.62
N VAL A 151 -10.83 17.63 10.15
CA VAL A 151 -10.90 16.76 8.96
C VAL A 151 -11.08 15.30 9.35
N GLU A 152 -12.28 14.77 9.13
CA GLU A 152 -12.55 13.34 9.24
C GLU A 152 -12.18 12.64 7.91
N ILE A 153 -11.23 11.71 7.95
CA ILE A 153 -10.99 10.82 6.80
C ILE A 153 -11.97 9.66 6.82
N TYR A 154 -12.62 9.47 5.68
CA TYR A 154 -13.62 8.44 5.47
C TYR A 154 -13.03 7.08 5.09
N GLY A 155 -11.90 7.13 4.41
CA GLY A 155 -11.07 6.01 4.00
C GLY A 155 -10.42 6.25 2.64
N ARG A 156 -9.57 5.29 2.25
CA ARG A 156 -8.95 5.15 0.92
C ARG A 156 -9.39 3.87 0.25
#